data_AF-A0A183N7K6-F1
#
_entry.id   AF-A0A183N7K6-F1
#
_cell.length_a   1.000
_cell.length_b   1.000
_cell.length_c   1.000
_cell.angle_alpha   90.00
_cell.angle_beta   90.00
_cell.angle_gamma   90.00
#
_symmetry.space_group_name_H-M   'P 1'
#
loop_
_entity.id
_entity.type
_entity.pdbx_description
1 polymer ?
#
loop_
_entity_poly.entity_id
_entity_poly.type
_entity_poly.pdbx_seq_one_letter_code
_entity_poly.pdbx_strand_id
1 'polypeptide(L)' 'MRRYNLEVLGISETHLTKVGQQRLASGELLFYSSHEEENAPHTQGVALTLSKQVQNALIGWESHGPRIIKALNNLRNNTA' A
#
# COMPACT_ATOMS: atom_id res chain seq x y z
N MET A 1 12.29 -1.63 -2.29
CA MET A 1 12.32 -0.18 -2.64
C MET A 1 13.72 0.23 -3.09
N ARG A 2 14.72 0.36 -2.20
CA ARG A 2 16.04 0.95 -2.50
C ARG A 2 16.84 0.29 -3.63
N ARG A 3 16.92 -1.05 -3.69
CA ARG A 3 17.70 -1.78 -4.71
C ARG A 3 17.26 -1.46 -6.14
N TYR A 4 15.97 -1.23 -6.34
CA TYR A 4 15.36 -0.97 -7.65
C TYR A 4 14.88 0.47 -7.80
N ASN A 5 15.26 1.36 -6.86
CA ASN A 5 14.82 2.75 -6.80
C ASN A 5 13.28 2.92 -6.97
N LEU A 6 12.49 2.03 -6.37
CA LEU A 6 11.03 2.07 -6.51
C LEU A 6 10.42 3.17 -5.65
N GLU A 7 9.48 3.92 -6.22
CA GLU A 7 8.67 4.90 -5.52
C GLU A 7 7.38 4.29 -4.94
N VAL A 8 6.85 3.27 -5.61
CA VAL A 8 5.65 2.52 -5.24
C VAL A 8 5.89 1.03 -5.45
N LEU A 9 5.44 0.20 -4.50
CA LEU A 9 5.47 -1.25 -4.61
C LEU A 9 4.12 -1.84 -4.18
N GLY A 10 3.47 -2.56 -5.07
CA GLY A 10 2.27 -3.35 -4.77
C GLY A 10 2.63 -4.82 -4.53
N ILE A 11 2.03 -5.44 -3.53
CA ILE A 11 2.14 -6.87 -3.23
C ILE A 11 0.71 -7.42 -3.11
N SER A 12 0.42 -8.48 -3.86
CA SER A 12 -0.85 -9.21 -3.82
C SER A 12 -0.71 -10.47 -2.99
N GLU A 13 -1.85 -10.99 -2.51
CA GLU A 13 -1.96 -12.23 -1.73
C GLU A 13 -1.12 -12.21 -0.44
N THR A 14 -1.19 -11.11 0.30
CA THR A 14 -0.57 -11.02 1.62
C THR A 14 -1.45 -11.74 2.65
N HIS A 15 -0.82 -12.48 3.58
CA HIS A 15 -1.51 -13.16 4.68
C HIS A 15 -1.89 -12.19 5.82
N LEU A 16 -2.32 -10.98 5.47
CA LEU A 16 -2.79 -9.99 6.43
C LEU A 16 -4.26 -10.27 6.77
N THR A 17 -4.70 -9.84 7.95
CA THR A 17 -6.05 -10.13 8.47
C THR A 17 -6.86 -8.87 8.82
N LYS A 18 -6.30 -7.68 8.52
CA LYS A 18 -6.94 -6.38 8.79
C LYS A 18 -6.73 -5.39 7.64
N VAL A 19 -7.46 -4.29 7.71
CA VAL A 19 -7.21 -3.09 6.91
C VAL A 19 -6.46 -2.08 7.77
N GLY A 20 -5.46 -1.41 7.20
CA GLY A 20 -4.75 -0.38 7.97
C GLY A 20 -3.58 0.25 7.25
N GLN A 21 -2.86 1.06 8.02
CA GLN A 21 -1.64 1.72 7.60
C GLN A 21 -0.54 1.55 8.66
N GLN A 22 0.71 1.45 8.21
CA GLN A 22 1.88 1.36 9.08
C GLN A 22 3.08 2.07 8.47
N ARG A 23 3.87 2.74 9.30
CA ARG A 23 5.20 3.23 8.90
C ARG A 23 6.25 2.16 9.16
N LEU A 24 6.99 1.78 8.14
CA LEU A 24 8.09 0.82 8.26
C LEU A 24 9.32 1.48 8.90
N ALA A 25 10.22 0.67 9.48
CA ALA A 25 11.45 1.17 10.11
C ALA A 25 12.35 1.95 9.13
N SER A 26 12.31 1.61 7.84
CA SER A 26 13.03 2.30 6.77
C SER A 26 12.39 3.63 6.34
N GLY A 27 11.19 3.93 6.86
CA GLY A 27 10.46 5.19 6.68
C GLY A 27 9.44 5.20 5.54
N GLU A 28 9.25 4.09 4.83
CA GLU A 28 8.17 3.89 3.88
C GLU A 28 6.81 3.74 4.58
N LEU A 29 5.75 4.14 3.90
CA LEU A 29 4.37 4.00 4.36
C LEU A 29 3.73 2.81 3.68
N LEU A 30 3.15 1.92 4.48
CA LEU A 30 2.47 0.72 4.03
C LEU A 30 0.98 0.90 4.24
N PHE A 31 0.19 0.73 3.18
CA PHE A 31 -1.24 0.49 3.25
C PHE A 31 -1.50 -0.98 3.03
N TYR A 32 -2.45 -1.54 3.76
CA TYR A 32 -2.85 -2.90 3.55
C TYR A 32 -4.35 -3.05 3.73
N SER A 33 -4.90 -3.98 2.96
CA SER A 33 -6.28 -4.40 3.03
C SER A 33 -6.31 -5.92 2.99
N SER A 34 -7.22 -6.52 3.72
CA SER A 34 -7.45 -7.96 3.71
C SER A 34 -8.84 -8.27 4.27
N HIS A 35 -9.24 -9.53 4.20
CA HIS A 35 -10.51 -9.98 4.74
C HIS A 35 -10.40 -10.13 6.26
N GLU A 36 -11.31 -9.52 7.02
CA GLU A 36 -11.27 -9.53 8.50
C GLU A 36 -11.70 -10.88 9.10
N GLU A 37 -12.31 -11.75 8.30
CA GLU A 37 -12.80 -13.04 8.78
C GLU A 37 -11.64 -14.00 9.05
N GLU A 38 -11.51 -14.42 10.31
CA GLU A 38 -10.43 -15.27 10.84
C GLU A 38 -10.26 -16.60 10.07
N ASN A 39 -11.33 -17.09 9.44
CA ASN A 39 -11.38 -18.35 8.70
C ASN A 39 -11.37 -18.17 7.17
N ALA A 40 -11.30 -16.93 6.66
CA ALA A 40 -11.24 -16.70 5.23
C ALA A 40 -9.87 -17.14 4.68
N PRO A 41 -9.81 -17.67 3.45
CA PRO A 41 -8.55 -18.02 2.83
C PRO A 41 -7.61 -16.80 2.83
N HIS A 42 -6.43 -16.93 3.44
CA HIS A 42 -5.41 -15.86 3.57
C HIS A 42 -4.78 -15.41 2.24
N THR A 43 -5.49 -15.60 1.13
CA THR A 43 -5.09 -15.35 -0.25
C THR A 43 -5.54 -13.98 -0.76
N GLN A 44 -6.27 -13.20 0.05
CA GLN A 44 -6.97 -12.02 -0.44
C GLN A 44 -6.36 -10.69 -0.03
N GLY A 45 -5.31 -10.67 0.82
CA GLY A 45 -4.71 -9.42 1.24
C GLY A 45 -3.94 -8.74 0.12
N VAL A 46 -3.97 -7.40 0.09
CA VAL A 46 -3.07 -6.58 -0.72
C VAL A 46 -2.35 -5.58 0.16
N ALA A 47 -1.14 -5.24 -0.26
CA ALA A 47 -0.33 -4.25 0.40
C ALA A 47 0.29 -3.29 -0.63
N LEU A 48 0.29 -2.00 -0.31
CA LEU A 48 0.91 -0.94 -1.11
C LEU A 48 1.95 -0.22 -0.25
N THR A 49 3.20 -0.24 -0.67
CA THR A 49 4.31 0.46 0.01
C THR A 49 4.71 1.69 -0.79
N LEU A 50 4.78 2.85 -0.13
CA LEU A 50 5.12 4.15 -0.71
C LEU A 50 6.45 4.67 -0.16
N SER A 51 7.30 5.18 -1.06
CA SER A 51 8.51 5.91 -0.68
C SER A 51 8.18 7.21 0.06
N LYS A 52 9.16 7.78 0.75
CA LYS A 52 8.99 9.08 1.45
C LYS A 52 8.58 10.21 0.50
N GLN A 53 9.02 10.16 -0.74
CA GLN A 53 8.70 11.16 -1.75
C GLN A 53 7.21 11.10 -2.13
N VAL A 54 6.69 9.90 -2.38
CA VAL A 54 5.26 9.72 -2.73
C VAL A 54 4.37 9.96 -1.52
N GLN A 55 4.81 9.62 -0.31
CA GLN A 55 4.09 9.93 0.93
C GLN A 55 3.77 11.41 1.07
N ASN A 56 4.73 12.30 0.78
CA ASN A 56 4.52 13.74 0.89
C ASN A 56 3.53 14.29 -0.14
N ALA A 57 3.37 13.59 -1.27
CA ALA A 57 2.40 13.92 -2.30
C ALA A 57 1.06 13.20 -2.13
N LEU A 58 0.94 12.26 -1.20
CA LEU A 58 -0.28 11.49 -0.99
C LEU A 58 -1.37 12.37 -0.37
N ILE A 59 -2.53 12.42 -1.03
CA ILE A 59 -3.70 13.18 -0.58
C ILE A 59 -4.58 12.31 0.33
N GLY A 60 -4.70 11.03 0.00
CA GLY A 60 -5.52 10.08 0.75
C GLY A 60 -5.49 8.70 0.13
N TRP A 61 -6.00 7.72 0.89
CA TRP A 61 -6.19 6.37 0.41
C TRP A 61 -7.46 5.77 1.01
N GLU A 62 -8.01 4.77 0.32
CA GLU A 62 -9.21 4.05 0.73
C GLU A 62 -9.05 2.57 0.39
N SER A 63 -9.58 1.69 1.25
CA SER A 63 -9.75 0.27 0.93
C SER A 63 -11.15 0.05 0.37
N HIS A 64 -11.25 -0.67 -0.76
CA HIS A 64 -12.51 -1.08 -1.36
C HIS A 64 -12.69 -2.60 -1.25
N GLY A 65 -12.31 -3.17 -0.10
CA GLY A 65 -12.34 -4.61 0.17
C GLY A 65 -10.95 -5.24 0.18
N PRO A 66 -10.85 -6.57 0.40
CA PRO A 66 -9.58 -7.25 0.68
C PRO A 66 -8.50 -7.03 -0.38
N ARG A 67 -8.92 -6.93 -1.65
CA ARG A 67 -8.02 -6.93 -2.82
C ARG A 67 -7.77 -5.56 -3.43
N ILE A 68 -8.41 -4.50 -2.95
CA ILE A 68 -8.37 -3.20 -3.61
C ILE A 68 -7.99 -2.11 -2.61
N ILE A 69 -6.88 -1.45 -2.90
CA ILE A 69 -6.46 -0.20 -2.25
C ILE A 69 -6.41 0.87 -3.34
N LYS A 70 -7.14 1.96 -3.13
CA LYS A 70 -7.07 3.17 -3.94
C LYS A 70 -6.22 4.19 -3.21
N ALA A 71 -5.20 4.73 -3.86
CA ALA A 71 -4.36 5.80 -3.34
C ALA A 71 -4.39 6.98 -4.31
N LEU A 72 -4.59 8.19 -3.78
CA LEU A 72 -4.59 9.43 -4.55
C LEU A 72 -3.37 10.26 -4.17
N ASN A 73 -2.61 10.71 -5.17
CA ASN A 73 -1.43 11.55 -4.96
C ASN A 73 -1.47 12.79 -5.87
N ASN A 74 -0.68 13.80 -5.49
CA ASN A 74 -0.47 15.06 -6.18
C ASN A 74 0.87 15.08 -6.95
N LEU A 75 1.42 13.93 -7.33
CA LEU A 75 2.60 13.94 -8.19
C LEU A 75 2.19 14.55 -9.53
N ARG A 76 2.67 15.77 -9.80
CA ARG A 76 2.63 16.36 -11.14
C ARG A 76 3.45 15.43 -12.04
N ASN A 77 2.85 14.95 -13.13
CA ASN A 77 3.52 14.19 -14.17
C ASN A 77 4.62 15.05 -14.83
N ASN A 78 5.76 15.23 -14.18
CA ASN A 78 7.00 15.65 -14.84
C ASN A 78 7.65 14.38 -15.39
N THR A 79 7.07 13.88 -16.48
CA THR A 79 7.74 12.93 -17.36
C THR A 79 8.57 13.77 -18.32
N ALA A 80 9.89 13.77 -18.11
CA ALA A 80 10.88 14.17 -19.11
C ALA A 80 11.14 12.98 -20.05
#